data_AF-A0A2H0RF99-F1
#
_entry.id   AF-A0A2H0RF99-F1
#
_cell.length_a   1.000
_cell.length_b   1.000
_cell.length_c   1.000
_cell.angle_alpha   90.00
_cell.angle_beta   90.00
_cell.angle_gamma   90.00
#
_symmetry.space_group_name_H-M   'P 1'
#
loop_
_entity.id
_entity.type
_entity.pdbx_description
1 polymer ?
#
loop_
_entity_poly.entity_id
_entity_poly.type
_entity_poly.pdbx_seq_one_letter_code
_entity_poly.pdbx_strand_id
1 'polypeptide(L)' 'MVGGYRNDVRATKYQPIGKRRKFPNLQWAKRPDGARVKICTTCMRKNKQLEIKAVGSSNK' A
#
# COMPACT_ATOMS: atom_id res chain seq x y z
N MET A 1 20.43 16.29 35.73
CA MET A 1 19.88 14.93 35.52
C MET A 1 18.56 14.87 36.28
N VAL A 2 17.39 14.47 35.82
CA VAL A 2 16.76 13.92 34.60
C VAL A 2 15.25 14.15 34.90
N GLY A 3 14.33 14.52 34.03
CA GLY A 3 14.31 14.81 32.62
C GLY A 3 13.03 15.63 32.37
N GLY A 4 13.07 16.41 31.29
CA GLY A 4 11.99 17.33 30.93
C GLY A 4 10.63 16.67 30.98
N TYR A 5 9.71 17.31 31.68
CA TYR A 5 8.31 16.93 31.79
C TYR A 5 7.69 16.83 30.38
N ARG A 6 7.53 15.61 29.86
CA ARG A 6 6.89 15.39 28.55
C ARG A 6 5.38 15.38 28.72
N ASN A 7 4.75 16.47 28.31
CA ASN A 7 3.28 16.66 28.27
C ASN A 7 2.56 15.63 27.36
N ASP A 8 3.31 14.90 26.56
CA ASP A 8 2.83 13.92 25.58
C ASP A 8 2.03 12.77 26.24
N VAL A 9 2.20 12.55 27.55
CA VAL A 9 1.78 11.33 28.27
C VAL A 9 0.69 11.55 29.33
N ARG A 10 0.43 12.77 29.80
CA ARG A 10 -0.64 13.07 30.78
C ARG A 10 -1.89 13.57 30.05
N ALA A 11 -2.57 12.71 29.30
CA ALA A 11 -3.68 11.86 29.78
C ALA A 11 -5.05 12.58 29.72
N THR A 12 -5.97 12.00 28.92
CA THR A 12 -7.43 12.23 28.86
C THR A 12 -7.99 13.39 28.04
N LYS A 13 -7.50 13.61 26.82
CA LYS A 13 -8.25 14.41 25.85
C LYS A 13 -7.90 13.97 24.45
N TYR A 14 -8.83 13.26 23.81
CA TYR A 14 -8.99 13.16 22.36
C TYR A 14 -7.71 13.50 21.58
N GLN A 15 -6.85 12.51 21.27
CA GLN A 15 -5.80 12.72 20.27
C GLN A 15 -6.53 12.86 18.94
N PRO A 16 -6.80 14.08 18.42
CA PRO A 16 -7.62 14.26 17.24
C PRO A 16 -6.71 13.99 16.04
N ILE A 17 -6.35 12.73 15.86
CA ILE A 17 -5.72 12.27 14.63
C ILE A 17 -6.85 12.29 13.61
N GLY A 18 -6.96 13.40 12.90
CA GLY A 18 -7.98 13.57 11.87
C GLY A 18 -7.97 12.37 10.92
N LYS A 19 -9.14 11.85 10.56
CA LYS A 19 -9.24 10.75 9.60
C LYS A 19 -8.64 11.21 8.28
N ARG A 20 -7.47 10.66 7.93
CA ARG A 20 -6.78 10.90 6.66
C ARG A 20 -6.90 9.68 5.78
N ARG A 21 -7.15 9.88 4.49
CA ARG A 21 -7.08 8.80 3.51
C ARG A 21 -5.63 8.33 3.39
N LYS A 22 -5.41 7.02 3.52
CA LYS A 22 -4.14 6.41 3.17
C LYS A 22 -4.31 5.68 1.85
N PHE A 23 -3.52 6.08 0.86
CA PHE A 23 -3.51 5.43 -0.44
C PHE A 23 -2.39 4.40 -0.48
N PRO A 24 -2.66 3.19 -1.02
CA PRO A 24 -1.57 2.28 -1.33
C PRO A 24 -0.66 2.91 -2.38
N ASN A 25 0.63 2.61 -2.31
CA ASN A 25 1.58 3.01 -3.34
C ASN A 25 1.32 2.17 -4.60
N LEU A 26 0.48 2.70 -5.49
CA LEU A 26 0.02 2.07 -6.71
C LEU A 26 0.93 2.48 -7.86
N GLN A 27 1.55 1.49 -8.51
CA GLN A 27 2.48 1.68 -9.61
C GLN A 27 2.05 0.84 -10.81
N TRP A 28 2.49 1.22 -12.01
CA TRP A 28 2.24 0.44 -13.22
C TRP A 28 3.21 -0.72 -13.34
N ALA A 29 2.70 -1.94 -13.46
CA ALA A 29 3.48 -3.14 -13.78
C ALA A 29 3.10 -3.65 -15.17
N LYS A 30 4.09 -4.18 -15.90
CA LYS A 30 3.83 -4.98 -17.11
C LYS A 30 3.35 -6.36 -16.67
N ARG A 31 2.27 -6.85 -17.28
CA ARG A 31 1.74 -8.20 -17.16
C ARG A 31 2.42 -9.11 -18.20
N PRO A 32 2.46 -10.45 -18.02
CA PRO A 32 2.97 -11.40 -19.02
C PRO A 32 2.39 -11.21 -20.42
N ASP A 33 1.13 -10.79 -20.54
CA ASP A 33 0.48 -10.54 -21.84
C ASP A 33 0.90 -9.21 -22.50
N GLY A 34 1.91 -8.51 -21.95
CA GLY A 34 2.39 -7.22 -22.45
C GLY A 34 1.55 -6.00 -22.02
N ALA A 35 0.32 -6.22 -21.55
CA ALA A 35 -0.54 -5.16 -20.99
C ALA A 35 0.03 -4.58 -19.69
N ARG A 36 -0.38 -3.35 -19.34
CA ARG A 36 -0.01 -2.71 -18.06
C ARG A 36 -1.17 -2.73 -17.08
N VAL A 37 -0.89 -3.09 -15.84
CA VAL A 37 -1.86 -3.07 -14.74
C VAL A 37 -1.35 -2.18 -13.62
N LYS A 38 -2.25 -1.43 -12.98
CA LYS A 38 -1.93 -0.65 -11.79
C LYS A 38 -1.97 -1.58 -10.58
N ILE A 39 -0.83 -1.76 -9.91
CA ILE A 39 -0.66 -2.72 -8.82
C ILE A 39 0.10 -2.07 -7.65
N CYS A 40 -0.16 -2.53 -6.44
CA CYS A 40 0.53 -2.04 -5.26
C CYS A 40 2.03 -2.44 -5.27
N THR A 41 2.93 -1.62 -4.71
CA THR A 41 4.37 -1.95 -4.68
C THR A 41 4.71 -3.22 -3.91
N THR A 42 3.96 -3.55 -2.85
CA THR A 42 4.16 -4.81 -2.10
C THR A 42 3.74 -6.02 -2.92
N CYS A 43 2.70 -5.89 -3.74
CA CYS A 43 2.22 -6.89 -4.68
C CYS A 43 3.23 -7.08 -5.83
N MET A 44 3.83 -5.98 -6.30
CA MET A 44 4.85 -5.97 -7.34
C MET A 44 6.11 -6.71 -6.88
N ARG A 45 6.56 -6.47 -5.63
CA ARG A 45 7.69 -7.22 -5.02
C ARG A 45 7.42 -8.72 -4.91
N LYS A 46 6.17 -9.12 -4.74
CA LYS A 46 5.74 -10.52 -4.68
C LYS A 46 5.46 -11.12 -6.07
N ASN A 47 5.78 -10.41 -7.15
CA ASN A 47 5.56 -10.84 -8.54
C ASN A 47 4.12 -11.21 -8.88
N LYS A 48 3.13 -10.72 -8.11
CA LYS A 48 1.71 -11.03 -8.33
C LYS A 48 1.17 -10.61 -9.69
N GLN A 49 1.85 -9.65 -10.34
CA GLN A 49 1.50 -9.24 -11.69
C GLN A 49 1.62 -10.39 -12.72
N LEU A 50 2.52 -11.36 -12.46
CA LEU A 50 2.77 -12.50 -13.36
C LEU A 50 1.68 -13.56 -13.28
N GLU A 51 0.98 -13.64 -12.16
CA GLU A 51 -0.04 -14.65 -11.89
C GLU A 51 -1.41 -14.27 -12.48
N ILE A 52 -1.58 -12.99 -12.85
CA ILE A 52 -2.82 -12.49 -13.44
C ILE A 52 -2.92 -13.01 -14.87
N LYS A 53 -3.65 -14.11 -15.06
CA LYS A 53 -4.00 -14.63 -16.38
C LYS A 53 -4.93 -13.62 -17.08
N ALA A 54 -4.66 -13.32 -18.35
CA ALA A 54 -5.65 -12.64 -19.18
C ALA A 54 -6.95 -13.45 -19.19
N VAL A 55 -8.04 -12.82 -18.77
CA VAL A 55 -9.39 -13.27 -19.15
C VAL A 55 -9.50 -13.02 -20.66
N GLY A 56 -8.99 -13.95 -21.47
CA GLY A 56 -8.94 -13.81 -22.93
C GLY A 56 -7.85 -14.61 -23.64
N SER A 57 -6.83 -15.14 -22.95
CA SER A 57 -5.89 -16.10 -23.56
C SER A 57 -6.46 -17.52 -23.46
N SER A 58 -7.43 -17.83 -24.32
CA SER A 58 -7.79 -19.21 -24.64
C SER A 58 -6.51 -19.91 -25.09
N ASN A 59 -6.09 -20.95 -24.36
CA ASN A 59 -5.14 -21.91 -24.92
C ASN A 59 -5.77 -22.43 -26.22
N LYS A 60 -5.04 -22.27 -27.32
CA LYS A 60 -5.26 -23.04 -28.54
C LYS A 60 -4.09 -23.99 -28.69
#